data_AF-A0A2H0H5N8-F1
#
_entry.id   AF-A0A2H0H5N8-F1
#
_cell.length_a   1.000
_cell.length_b   1.000
_cell.length_c   1.000
_cell.angle_alpha   90.00
_cell.angle_beta   90.00
_cell.angle_gamma   90.00
#
_symmetry.space_group_name_H-M   'P 1'
#
loop_
_entity.id
_entity.type
_entity.pdbx_description
1 polymer ?
#
loop_
_entity_poly.entity_id
_entity_poly.type
_entity_poly.pdbx_seq_one_letter_code
_entity_poly.pdbx_strand_id
1 'polypeptide(L)'
;AAGYQEKLIEPDAGTILYDYNPYGELISQTNANLHTYKMTYDGLGRLTNKTLEGSLDDNTSYTYCPEGTHGFGQLQTVSGSNGIQTSYTYDNFSRVIEKSQLIDGKKYDF
;
A
#
# COMPACT_ATOMS: atom_id res chain seq x y z
N ALA A 1 19.75 -19.10 1.64
CA ALA A 1 18.82 -18.57 0.63
C ALA A 1 17.53 -18.23 1.35
N ALA A 2 17.07 -16.98 1.30
CA ALA A 2 15.81 -16.60 1.91
C ALA A 2 14.67 -17.17 1.07
N GLY A 3 13.82 -18.02 1.66
CA GLY A 3 12.81 -18.83 0.98
C GLY A 3 11.54 -18.07 0.65
N TYR A 4 11.64 -16.98 -0.10
CA TYR A 4 10.47 -16.22 -0.53
C TYR A 4 9.63 -17.00 -1.54
N GLN A 5 8.32 -16.84 -1.48
CA GLN A 5 7.39 -17.57 -2.33
C GLN A 5 7.33 -16.91 -3.71
N GLU A 6 8.02 -17.46 -4.69
CA GLU A 6 8.00 -16.93 -6.08
C GLU A 6 6.68 -17.20 -6.81
N LYS A 7 5.95 -18.24 -6.39
CA LYS A 7 4.72 -18.68 -7.05
C LYS A 7 3.74 -19.32 -6.07
N LEU A 8 2.45 -19.06 -6.27
CA LEU A 8 1.35 -19.82 -5.70
C LEU A 8 0.55 -20.44 -6.85
N ILE A 9 0.28 -21.74 -6.77
CA ILE A 9 -0.63 -22.42 -7.70
C ILE A 9 -1.82 -22.88 -6.88
N GLU A 10 -2.98 -22.31 -7.15
CA GLU A 10 -4.25 -22.78 -6.62
C GLU A 10 -4.98 -23.50 -7.76
N PRO A 11 -5.28 -24.81 -7.62
CA PRO A 11 -5.89 -25.60 -8.70
C PRO A 11 -7.17 -24.96 -9.28
N ASP A 12 -7.92 -24.28 -8.42
CA ASP A 12 -9.24 -23.74 -8.76
C ASP A 12 -9.19 -22.25 -9.12
N ALA A 13 -8.20 -21.51 -8.63
CA ALA A 13 -8.09 -20.05 -8.76
C ALA A 13 -6.99 -19.58 -9.70
N GLY A 14 -6.13 -20.50 -10.20
CA GLY A 14 -5.07 -20.21 -11.15
C GLY A 14 -3.70 -20.01 -10.49
N THR A 15 -2.82 -19.27 -11.18
CA THR A 15 -1.44 -19.05 -10.75
C THR A 15 -1.23 -17.61 -10.33
N ILE A 16 -0.61 -17.39 -9.18
CA ILE A 16 -0.11 -16.09 -8.74
C ILE A 16 1.41 -16.11 -8.77
N LEU A 17 2.01 -15.09 -9.36
CA LEU A 17 3.47 -14.91 -9.44
C LEU A 17 3.89 -13.73 -8.56
N TYR A 18 5.07 -13.84 -7.95
CA TYR A 18 5.64 -12.83 -7.07
C TYR A 18 7.11 -12.60 -7.43
N ASP A 19 7.53 -11.34 -7.54
CA ASP A 19 8.93 -10.97 -7.63
C ASP A 19 9.33 -10.11 -6.44
N TYR A 20 10.53 -10.37 -5.90
CA TYR A 20 11.07 -9.68 -4.74
C TYR A 20 12.37 -8.96 -5.06
N ASN A 21 12.64 -7.85 -4.37
CA ASN A 21 13.95 -7.21 -4.41
C ASN A 21 14.97 -7.93 -3.48
N PRO A 22 16.26 -7.54 -3.49
CA PRO A 22 17.28 -8.17 -2.63
C PRO A 22 17.04 -8.03 -1.11
N TYR A 23 16.20 -7.09 -0.68
CA TYR A 23 15.79 -6.93 0.71
C TYR A 23 14.61 -7.84 1.10
N GLY A 24 14.06 -8.59 0.14
CA GLY A 24 12.92 -9.48 0.34
C GLY A 24 11.56 -8.79 0.25
N GLU A 25 11.50 -7.58 -0.30
CA GLU A 25 10.26 -6.81 -0.45
C GLU A 25 9.59 -7.16 -1.78
N LEU A 26 8.27 -7.37 -1.76
CA LEU A 26 7.48 -7.73 -2.94
C LEU A 26 7.38 -6.54 -3.90
N ILE A 27 8.01 -6.60 -5.07
CA ILE A 27 8.01 -5.49 -6.04
C ILE A 27 7.03 -5.70 -7.20
N SER A 28 6.55 -6.92 -7.38
CA SER A 28 5.67 -7.30 -8.49
C SER A 28 4.82 -8.49 -8.08
N GLN A 29 3.51 -8.41 -8.34
CA GLN A 29 2.59 -9.52 -8.16
C GLN A 29 1.68 -9.62 -9.38
N THR A 30 1.70 -10.76 -10.07
CA THR A 30 0.75 -11.05 -11.14
C THR A 30 -0.30 -12.01 -10.62
N ASN A 31 -1.56 -11.59 -10.61
CA ASN A 31 -2.67 -12.44 -10.19
C ASN A 31 -3.08 -13.43 -11.31
N ALA A 32 -3.99 -14.34 -10.99
CA ALA A 32 -4.44 -15.36 -11.95
C ALA A 32 -5.20 -14.80 -13.17
N ASN A 33 -5.67 -13.56 -13.10
CA ASN A 33 -6.31 -12.85 -14.20
C ASN A 33 -5.29 -12.08 -15.07
N LEU A 34 -3.99 -12.32 -14.88
CA LEU A 34 -2.88 -11.65 -15.57
C LEU A 34 -2.76 -10.15 -15.30
N HIS A 35 -3.39 -9.65 -14.23
CA HIS A 35 -3.14 -8.28 -13.75
C HIS A 35 -1.86 -8.27 -12.93
N THR A 36 -0.91 -7.42 -13.33
CA THR A 36 0.36 -7.23 -12.64
C THR A 36 0.32 -5.96 -11.81
N TYR A 37 0.44 -6.09 -10.50
CA TYR A 37 0.63 -4.98 -9.59
C TYR A 37 2.12 -4.76 -9.34
N LYS A 38 2.58 -3.51 -9.36
CA LYS A 38 3.92 -3.10 -8.96
C LYS A 38 3.87 -2.36 -7.64
N MET A 39 4.91 -2.54 -6.83
CA MET A 39 5.02 -1.93 -5.51
C MET A 39 6.36 -1.21 -5.40
N THR A 40 6.36 -0.05 -4.73
CA THR A 40 7.59 0.67 -4.39
C THR A 40 7.63 1.00 -2.92
N TYR A 41 8.84 1.07 -2.37
CA TYR A 41 9.09 1.21 -0.94
C TYR A 41 9.99 2.41 -0.67
N ASP A 42 9.86 3.02 0.51
CA ASP A 42 10.84 3.96 1.00
C ASP A 42 12.06 3.26 1.61
N GLY A 43 13.07 4.04 2.05
CA GLY A 43 14.30 3.48 2.63
C GLY A 43 14.12 2.75 3.96
N LEU A 44 12.92 2.77 4.56
CA LEU A 44 12.57 2.01 5.76
C LEU A 44 11.75 0.75 5.43
N GLY A 45 11.56 0.46 4.14
CA GLY A 45 10.80 -0.69 3.66
C GLY A 45 9.29 -0.56 3.77
N ARG A 46 8.78 0.68 3.85
CA ARG A 46 7.34 0.94 3.90
C ARG A 46 6.80 1.20 2.50
N LEU A 47 5.65 0.61 2.16
CA LEU A 47 5.02 0.74 0.85
C LEU A 47 4.65 2.19 0.57
N THR A 48 5.14 2.78 -0.53
CA THR A 48 4.80 4.17 -0.93
C THR A 48 3.85 4.22 -2.11
N ASN A 49 3.92 3.25 -3.01
CA ASN A 49 2.97 3.11 -4.12
C ASN A 49 2.64 1.66 -4.41
N LYS A 50 1.41 1.43 -4.85
CA LYS A 50 0.95 0.22 -5.51
C LYS A 50 0.23 0.61 -6.80
N THR A 51 0.66 0.08 -7.93
CA THR A 51 0.13 0.45 -9.25
C THR A 51 -0.25 -0.79 -10.04
N LEU A 52 -1.33 -0.74 -10.80
CA LEU A 52 -1.64 -1.76 -11.81
C LEU A 52 -0.89 -1.41 -13.11
N GLU A 53 -0.05 -2.33 -13.58
CA GLU A 53 0.73 -2.15 -14.79
C GLU A 53 -0.19 -1.93 -16.00
N GLY A 54 0.08 -0.87 -16.77
CA GLY A 54 -0.74 -0.48 -17.92
C GLY A 54 -2.01 0.30 -17.58
N SER A 55 -2.30 0.58 -16.30
CA SER A 55 -3.42 1.40 -15.86
C SER A 55 -2.95 2.73 -15.27
N LEU A 56 -3.59 3.83 -15.66
CA LEU A 56 -3.42 5.14 -15.01
C LEU A 56 -4.40 5.34 -13.85
N ASP A 57 -5.47 4.55 -13.81
CA ASP A 57 -6.61 4.75 -12.92
C ASP A 57 -6.71 3.72 -11.79
N ASP A 58 -5.71 2.84 -11.63
CA ASP A 58 -5.62 1.89 -10.51
C ASP A 58 -4.25 2.02 -9.85
N ASN A 59 -4.09 3.15 -9.15
CA ASN A 59 -2.88 3.55 -8.46
C ASN A 59 -3.24 3.98 -7.04
N THR A 60 -2.52 3.44 -6.05
CA THR A 60 -2.66 3.82 -4.65
C THR A 60 -1.33 4.31 -4.11
N SER A 61 -1.31 5.50 -3.54
CA SER A 61 -0.15 6.06 -2.85
C SER A 61 -0.35 6.10 -1.34
N TYR A 62 0.77 5.99 -0.63
CA TYR A 62 0.80 5.91 0.83
C TYR A 62 1.80 6.95 1.34
N THR A 63 1.42 7.69 2.37
CA THR A 63 2.33 8.61 3.06
C THR A 63 2.40 8.25 4.54
N TYR A 64 3.51 8.62 5.17
CA TYR A 64 3.79 8.29 6.56
C TYR A 64 4.12 9.55 7.33
N CYS A 65 3.68 9.60 8.59
CA CYS A 65 3.97 10.67 9.51
C CYS A 65 5.48 10.85 9.66
N PRO A 66 6.02 12.07 9.54
CA PRO A 66 7.43 12.33 9.77
C PRO A 66 7.85 11.95 11.19
N GLU A 67 9.14 11.67 11.37
CA GLU A 67 9.75 11.59 12.70
C GLU A 67 9.50 12.90 13.48
N GLY A 68 9.31 12.77 14.80
CA GLY A 68 9.01 13.92 15.67
C GLY A 68 7.55 14.38 15.65
N THR A 69 6.68 13.77 14.83
CA THR A 69 5.22 13.94 14.96
C THR A 69 4.60 12.85 15.83
N HIS A 70 3.37 13.05 16.29
CA HIS A 70 2.62 12.07 17.08
C HIS A 70 2.47 10.70 16.39
N GLY A 71 2.39 10.68 15.06
CA GLY A 71 2.30 9.43 14.31
C GLY A 71 3.63 8.69 14.18
N PHE A 72 4.79 9.37 14.32
CA PHE A 72 6.14 8.78 14.34
C PHE A 72 6.35 7.64 13.32
N GLY A 73 6.28 7.94 12.03
CA GLY A 73 6.49 6.95 10.97
C GLY A 73 5.29 6.05 10.66
N GLN A 74 4.18 6.18 11.38
CA GLN A 74 2.93 5.48 11.05
C GLN A 74 2.22 6.08 9.83
N LEU A 75 1.29 5.30 9.26
CA LEU A 75 0.55 5.65 8.04
C LEU A 75 -0.27 6.93 8.22
N GLN A 76 0.02 7.96 7.45
CA GLN A 76 -0.69 9.23 7.52
C GLN A 76 -1.85 9.27 6.53
N THR A 77 -1.61 8.91 5.26
CA THR A 77 -2.64 8.91 4.22
C THR A 77 -2.54 7.70 3.30
N VAL A 78 -3.68 7.27 2.79
CA VAL A 78 -3.81 6.37 1.64
C VAL A 78 -4.64 7.07 0.59
N SER A 79 -4.11 7.26 -0.61
CA SER A 79 -4.78 7.97 -1.70
C SER A 79 -4.95 7.05 -2.90
N GLY A 80 -6.19 6.80 -3.29
CA GLY A 80 -6.52 6.10 -4.53
C GLY A 80 -6.67 7.06 -5.70
N SER A 81 -6.46 6.55 -6.91
CA SER A 81 -6.72 7.20 -8.20
C SER A 81 -8.17 7.64 -8.40
N ASN A 82 -9.12 7.03 -7.68
CA ASN A 82 -10.53 7.39 -7.67
C ASN A 82 -10.85 8.68 -6.88
N GLY A 83 -9.82 9.42 -6.42
CA GLY A 83 -9.99 10.64 -5.64
C GLY A 83 -10.37 10.40 -4.18
N ILE A 84 -10.47 9.14 -3.74
CA ILE A 84 -10.72 8.78 -2.35
C ILE A 84 -9.40 8.80 -1.58
N GLN A 85 -9.37 9.55 -0.48
CA GLN A 85 -8.25 9.56 0.45
C GLN A 85 -8.71 9.13 1.83
N THR A 86 -8.00 8.20 2.45
CA THR A 86 -8.17 7.89 3.89
C THR A 86 -7.02 8.51 4.66
N SER A 87 -7.31 9.17 5.79
CA SER A 87 -6.33 9.86 6.64
C SER A 87 -6.43 9.41 8.09
N TYR A 88 -5.29 9.42 8.77
CA TYR A 88 -5.16 9.05 10.18
C TYR A 88 -4.48 10.16 10.96
N THR A 89 -5.00 10.47 12.16
CA THR A 89 -4.33 11.36 13.11
C THR A 89 -4.06 10.63 14.43
N TYR A 90 -3.04 11.09 15.14
CA TYR A 90 -2.46 10.38 16.26
C TYR A 90 -2.33 11.28 17.49
N ASP A 91 -2.52 10.69 18.67
CA ASP A 91 -2.20 11.33 19.94
C ASP A 91 -0.72 11.22 20.32
N ASN A 92 -0.34 11.85 21.43
CA ASN A 92 1.03 11.85 21.94
C ASN A 92 1.59 10.46 22.29
N PHE A 93 0.74 9.43 22.34
CA PHE A 93 1.14 8.04 22.55
C PHE A 93 1.11 7.23 21.26
N SER A 94 1.05 7.90 20.11
CA SER A 94 1.04 7.28 18.79
C SER A 94 -0.16 6.37 18.54
N ARG A 95 -1.28 6.62 19.24
CA ARG A 95 -2.55 5.92 19.02
C ARG A 95 -3.42 6.71 18.05
N VAL A 96 -4.12 6.02 17.15
CA VAL A 96 -5.08 6.66 16.24
C VAL A 96 -6.21 7.27 17.06
N ILE A 97 -6.47 8.56 16.86
CA ILE A 97 -7.59 9.29 17.48
C ILE A 97 -8.62 9.75 16.47
N GLU A 98 -8.28 9.72 15.18
CA GLU A 98 -9.20 10.03 14.11
C GLU A 98 -8.84 9.19 12.88
N LYS A 99 -9.86 8.63 12.26
CA LYS A 99 -9.80 8.12 10.91
C LYS A 99 -10.83 8.89 10.09
N SER A 100 -10.42 9.41 8.93
CA SER A 100 -11.34 10.08 8.03
C SER A 100 -11.18 9.65 6.59
N GLN A 101 -12.22 9.83 5.79
CA GLN A 101 -12.19 9.66 4.34
C GLN A 101 -12.64 10.93 3.65
N LEU A 102 -11.87 11.35 2.65
CA LEU A 102 -12.27 12.36 1.68
C LEU A 102 -12.82 11.63 0.45
N ILE A 103 -14.10 11.85 0.13
CA ILE A 103 -14.77 11.31 -1.06
C ILE A 103 -15.42 12.50 -1.77
N ASP A 104 -15.06 12.75 -3.02
CA ASP A 104 -15.55 13.90 -3.81
C ASP A 104 -15.45 15.24 -3.06
N GLY A 105 -14.35 15.44 -2.34
CA GLY A 105 -14.09 16.65 -1.54
C GLY A 105 -14.89 16.74 -0.23
N LYS A 106 -15.71 15.75 0.11
CA LYS A 106 -16.43 15.67 1.39
C LYS A 106 -15.70 14.76 2.37
N LYS A 107 -15.52 15.25 3.59
CA LYS A 107 -14.86 14.53 4.68
C LYS A 107 -15.89 13.74 5.51
N TYR A 108 -15.56 12.49 5.81
CA TYR A 108 -16.34 11.58 6.65
C TYR A 108 -15.42 11.05 7.76
N ASP A 109 -15.82 11.20 9.02
CA ASP A 109 -15.04 10.77 10.18
C ASP A 109 -15.60 9.44 10.74
N PHE A 110 -14.72 8.59 11.26
CA PHE A 110 -15.03 7.25 11.78
C PHE A 110 -14.40 7.01 13.15
#